data_AF-A0A179FFN9-F1
#
_entry.id   AF-A0A179FFN9-F1
#
_cell.length_a   1.000
_cell.length_b   1.000
_cell.length_c   1.000
_cell.angle_alpha   90.00
_cell.angle_beta   90.00
_cell.angle_gamma   90.00
#
_symmetry.space_group_name_H-M   'P 1'
#
loop_
_entity.id
_entity.type
_entity.pdbx_description
1 polymer ?
#
loop_
_entity_poly.entity_id
_entity_poly.type
_entity_poly.pdbx_seq_one_letter_code
_entity_poly.pdbx_strand_id
1 'polypeptide(L)'
;MGTTDTFQVPPPDFPDNAHPLVKEKFTQLFFEPGEGFEYGNSVYCVQLLVERLGDKDRFTQYVDHHIFATLGMTASTYRPTLVPHVWARRLQMVERVSKVDDEASTTDGKARLVARDKDTYGLTCSISDLARLFGDIMSPDCKLLQRQEHRDLFFTPQLTPGGNAHQSLLAETTNYGFLLPLEQDVSISHKVSWALTPPPAINWTAAGALIEEDNTLPGSGIPKGTVAFEGQPNIIWTMNREKGRMMLFGTQLLPGYDVKAHNLAVNFLYDAWKTFG
;
A
#
# COMPACT_ATOMS: atom_id res chain seq x y z
N MET A 1 33.91 -18.44 -14.60
CA MET A 1 32.73 -17.98 -15.36
C MET A 1 31.65 -19.06 -15.20
N GLY A 2 30.85 -18.96 -14.15
CA GLY A 2 29.67 -19.80 -13.98
C GLY A 2 28.46 -18.96 -14.37
N THR A 3 27.81 -19.32 -15.47
CA THR A 3 26.51 -18.78 -15.84
C THR A 3 25.50 -19.30 -14.82
N THR A 4 25.03 -18.41 -13.93
CA THR A 4 23.82 -18.67 -13.15
C THR A 4 22.66 -18.65 -14.13
N ASP A 5 22.29 -19.83 -14.64
CA ASP A 5 21.00 -20.05 -15.29
C ASP A 5 19.92 -19.75 -14.24
N THR A 6 19.34 -18.56 -14.34
CA THR A 6 18.12 -18.22 -13.60
C THR A 6 17.00 -19.05 -14.21
N PHE A 7 16.63 -20.14 -13.53
CA PHE A 7 15.43 -20.90 -13.86
C PHE A 7 14.22 -19.96 -13.76
N GLN A 8 13.76 -19.46 -14.91
CA GLN A 8 12.49 -18.75 -14.98
C GLN A 8 11.38 -19.79 -15.03
N VAL A 9 10.60 -19.83 -13.97
CA VAL A 9 9.34 -20.56 -13.92
C VAL A 9 8.41 -19.96 -14.99
N PRO A 10 7.92 -20.76 -15.97
CA PRO A 10 7.06 -20.22 -17.02
C PRO A 10 5.76 -19.68 -16.42
N PRO A 11 5.17 -18.62 -17.00
CA PRO A 11 3.91 -18.09 -16.53
C PRO A 11 2.83 -19.19 -16.55
N PRO A 12 1.85 -19.16 -15.64
CA PRO A 12 0.76 -20.13 -15.67
C PRO A 12 0.03 -20.05 -17.01
N ASP A 13 -0.27 -21.20 -17.60
CA ASP A 13 -1.15 -21.26 -18.76
C ASP A 13 -2.61 -21.11 -18.31
N PHE A 14 -3.33 -20.22 -18.97
CA PHE A 14 -4.72 -19.91 -18.63
C PHE A 14 -5.61 -20.15 -19.83
N PRO A 15 -6.80 -20.76 -19.66
CA PRO A 15 -7.78 -20.90 -20.73
C PRO A 15 -8.09 -19.58 -21.41
N ASP A 16 -8.44 -19.61 -22.71
CA ASP A 16 -8.79 -18.42 -23.47
C ASP A 16 -9.94 -17.61 -22.85
N ASN A 17 -10.87 -18.30 -22.17
CA ASN A 17 -11.99 -17.68 -21.46
C ASN A 17 -11.68 -17.27 -20.01
N ALA A 18 -10.44 -17.41 -19.53
CA ALA A 18 -10.08 -16.97 -18.18
C ALA A 18 -10.25 -15.45 -18.04
N HIS A 19 -10.66 -15.02 -16.84
CA HIS A 19 -10.89 -13.62 -16.55
C HIS A 19 -9.62 -12.78 -16.82
N PRO A 20 -9.70 -11.60 -17.46
CA PRO A 20 -8.51 -10.80 -17.81
C PRO A 20 -7.58 -10.53 -16.63
N LEU A 21 -8.14 -10.18 -15.47
CA LEU A 21 -7.39 -9.97 -14.24
C LEU A 21 -6.55 -11.20 -13.82
N VAL A 22 -7.04 -12.43 -14.05
CA VAL A 22 -6.26 -13.65 -13.79
C VAL A 22 -5.05 -13.68 -14.71
N LYS A 23 -5.26 -13.50 -16.02
CA LYS A 23 -4.19 -13.53 -17.02
C LYS A 23 -3.12 -12.45 -16.77
N GLU A 24 -3.53 -11.27 -16.29
CA GLU A 24 -2.64 -10.13 -16.09
C GLU A 24 -1.92 -10.13 -14.74
N LYS A 25 -2.51 -10.70 -13.69
CA LYS A 25 -2.02 -10.54 -12.31
C LYS A 25 -1.62 -11.83 -11.62
N PHE A 26 -2.10 -12.99 -12.07
CA PHE A 26 -1.85 -14.24 -11.35
C PHE A 26 -0.53 -14.86 -11.81
N THR A 27 0.26 -15.31 -10.84
CA THR A 27 1.54 -16.00 -11.04
C THR A 27 1.51 -17.33 -10.28
N GLN A 28 2.55 -18.14 -10.43
CA GLN A 28 2.73 -19.35 -9.62
C GLN A 28 2.95 -18.99 -8.14
N LEU A 29 2.57 -19.89 -7.25
CA LEU A 29 2.85 -19.74 -5.82
C LEU A 29 4.36 -19.90 -5.57
N PHE A 30 4.91 -19.05 -4.71
CA PHE A 30 6.32 -19.13 -4.31
C PHE A 30 6.55 -20.05 -3.11
N PHE A 31 5.48 -20.36 -2.37
CA PHE A 31 5.47 -21.21 -1.20
C PHE A 31 4.06 -21.81 -1.01
N GLU A 32 3.96 -22.86 -0.20
CA GLU A 32 2.67 -23.43 0.18
C GLU A 32 1.82 -22.40 0.95
N PRO A 33 0.50 -22.31 0.71
CA PRO A 33 -0.35 -21.36 1.42
C PRO A 33 -0.23 -21.46 2.94
N GLY A 34 0.16 -20.35 3.58
CA GLY A 34 0.39 -20.27 5.03
C GLY A 34 1.86 -20.44 5.46
N GLU A 35 2.74 -20.88 4.57
CA GLU A 35 4.15 -21.17 4.87
C GLU A 35 5.11 -20.03 4.49
N GLY A 36 4.61 -18.91 3.97
CA GLY A 36 5.43 -17.77 3.58
C GLY A 36 4.63 -16.47 3.52
N PHE A 37 5.36 -15.37 3.33
CA PHE A 37 4.80 -14.04 3.09
C PHE A 37 5.56 -13.40 1.93
N GLU A 38 4.81 -12.86 0.98
CA GLU A 38 5.34 -12.06 -0.13
C GLU A 38 4.32 -10.99 -0.49
N TYR A 39 4.79 -9.77 -0.73
CA TYR A 39 3.92 -8.72 -1.23
C TYR A 39 3.57 -9.01 -2.69
N GLY A 40 2.28 -8.96 -3.02
CA GLY A 40 1.86 -9.37 -4.36
C GLY A 40 0.40 -9.11 -4.70
N ASN A 41 -0.06 -9.84 -5.70
CA ASN A 41 -1.34 -9.59 -6.37
C ASN A 41 -2.57 -10.21 -5.66
N SER A 42 -2.45 -10.60 -4.39
CA SER A 42 -3.52 -11.30 -3.64
C SER A 42 -4.82 -10.49 -3.56
N VAL A 43 -4.72 -9.16 -3.49
CA VAL A 43 -5.88 -8.25 -3.49
C VAL A 43 -6.72 -8.36 -4.77
N TYR A 44 -6.11 -8.72 -5.90
CA TYR A 44 -6.84 -8.96 -7.15
C TYR A 44 -7.61 -10.29 -7.12
N CYS A 45 -7.09 -11.30 -6.42
CA CYS A 45 -7.86 -12.53 -6.14
C CYS A 45 -9.12 -12.22 -5.32
N VAL A 46 -8.98 -11.36 -4.30
CA VAL A 46 -10.10 -10.91 -3.47
C VAL A 46 -11.09 -10.09 -4.30
N GLN A 47 -10.63 -9.22 -5.20
CA GLN A 47 -11.48 -8.49 -6.14
C GLN A 47 -12.37 -9.45 -6.96
N LEU A 48 -11.80 -10.52 -7.51
CA LEU A 48 -12.58 -11.50 -8.27
C LEU A 48 -13.58 -12.26 -7.38
N LEU A 49 -13.21 -12.55 -6.14
CA LEU A 49 -14.13 -13.18 -5.19
C LEU A 49 -15.33 -12.26 -4.91
N VAL A 50 -15.07 -10.96 -4.70
CA VAL A 50 -16.11 -9.94 -4.52
C VAL A 50 -17.00 -9.82 -5.76
N GLU A 51 -16.43 -9.85 -6.97
CA GLU A 51 -17.24 -9.85 -8.21
C GLU A 51 -18.16 -11.06 -8.32
N ARG A 52 -17.65 -12.24 -7.98
CA ARG A 52 -18.42 -13.50 -8.10
C ARG A 52 -19.51 -13.63 -7.04
N LEU A 53 -19.33 -13.02 -5.87
CA LEU A 53 -20.22 -13.20 -4.71
C LEU A 53 -21.02 -11.95 -4.33
N GLY A 54 -20.65 -10.77 -4.84
CA GLY A 54 -21.09 -9.48 -4.33
C GLY A 54 -22.33 -8.90 -5.00
N ASP A 55 -23.16 -9.71 -5.68
CA ASP A 55 -24.38 -9.26 -6.36
C ASP A 55 -24.20 -8.08 -7.35
N LYS A 56 -22.99 -7.93 -7.91
CA LYS A 56 -22.64 -6.92 -8.92
C LYS A 56 -21.83 -7.56 -10.03
N ASP A 57 -22.05 -7.10 -11.27
CA ASP A 57 -21.35 -7.63 -12.44
C ASP A 57 -19.84 -7.32 -12.41
N ARG A 58 -19.43 -6.24 -11.72
CA ARG A 58 -18.04 -5.76 -11.65
C ARG A 58 -17.70 -5.19 -10.29
N PHE A 59 -16.43 -5.33 -9.88
CA PHE A 59 -15.92 -4.85 -8.60
C PHE A 59 -16.10 -3.35 -8.44
N THR A 60 -15.88 -2.60 -9.52
CA THR A 60 -16.05 -1.15 -9.51
C THR A 60 -17.48 -0.74 -9.14
N GLN A 61 -18.50 -1.47 -9.60
CA GLN A 61 -19.89 -1.22 -9.21
C GLN A 61 -20.14 -1.59 -7.75
N TYR A 62 -19.50 -2.66 -7.25
CA TYR A 62 -19.54 -3.03 -5.85
C TYR A 62 -18.98 -1.92 -4.97
N VAL A 63 -17.78 -1.42 -5.27
CA VAL A 63 -17.17 -0.34 -4.50
C VAL A 63 -17.97 0.95 -4.61
N ASP A 64 -18.40 1.34 -5.82
CA ASP A 64 -19.23 2.54 -6.04
C ASP A 64 -20.48 2.51 -5.15
N HIS A 65 -21.16 1.36 -5.06
CA HIS A 65 -22.40 1.20 -4.32
C HIS A 65 -22.20 0.99 -2.81
N HIS A 66 -21.34 0.04 -2.41
CA HIS A 66 -21.25 -0.39 -1.02
C HIS A 66 -20.25 0.41 -0.19
N ILE A 67 -19.31 1.11 -0.83
CA ILE A 67 -18.30 1.92 -0.14
C ILE A 67 -18.53 3.41 -0.43
N PHE A 68 -18.43 3.82 -1.70
CA PHE A 68 -18.43 5.25 -2.02
C PHE A 68 -19.79 5.90 -1.77
N ALA A 69 -20.89 5.30 -2.23
CA ALA A 69 -22.22 5.83 -1.97
C ALA A 69 -22.57 5.83 -0.47
N THR A 70 -22.23 4.76 0.26
CA THR A 70 -22.47 4.63 1.71
C THR A 70 -21.80 5.75 2.51
N LEU A 71 -20.58 6.13 2.12
CA LEU A 71 -19.80 7.16 2.82
C LEU A 71 -19.90 8.55 2.18
N GLY A 72 -20.60 8.69 1.05
CA GLY A 72 -20.67 9.95 0.30
C GLY A 72 -19.33 10.38 -0.31
N MET A 73 -18.50 9.42 -0.73
CA MET A 73 -17.19 9.66 -1.35
C MET A 73 -17.32 10.06 -2.83
N THR A 74 -17.73 11.31 -3.07
CA THR A 74 -18.10 11.80 -4.41
C THR A 74 -16.91 12.18 -5.31
N ALA A 75 -15.68 12.15 -4.79
CA ALA A 75 -14.45 12.38 -5.53
C ALA A 75 -13.54 11.14 -5.57
N SER A 76 -14.13 9.95 -5.39
CA SER A 76 -13.46 8.65 -5.48
C SER A 76 -14.01 7.83 -6.65
N THR A 77 -13.14 7.25 -7.48
CA THR A 77 -13.53 6.36 -8.58
C THR A 77 -12.35 5.57 -9.13
N TYR A 78 -12.60 4.35 -9.58
CA TYR A 78 -11.66 3.56 -10.39
C TYR A 78 -11.70 3.91 -11.88
N ARG A 79 -12.64 4.77 -12.31
CA ARG A 79 -12.84 5.13 -13.72
C ARG A 79 -12.85 6.65 -13.89
N PRO A 80 -11.77 7.35 -13.54
CA PRO A 80 -11.74 8.82 -13.48
C PRO A 80 -12.04 9.49 -14.82
N THR A 81 -11.68 8.86 -15.94
CA THR A 81 -11.99 9.35 -17.30
C THR A 81 -13.49 9.42 -17.60
N LEU A 82 -14.31 8.63 -16.89
CA LEU A 82 -15.77 8.61 -17.05
C LEU A 82 -16.49 9.55 -16.09
N VAL A 83 -15.75 10.27 -15.23
CA VAL A 83 -16.31 11.14 -14.17
C VAL A 83 -15.77 12.56 -14.35
N PRO A 84 -16.43 13.43 -15.15
CA PRO A 84 -15.86 14.70 -15.59
C PRO A 84 -15.42 15.64 -14.46
N HIS A 85 -16.17 15.73 -13.36
CA HIS A 85 -15.83 16.60 -12.23
C HIS A 85 -14.65 16.09 -11.39
N VAL A 86 -14.36 14.78 -11.43
CA VAL A 86 -13.14 14.20 -10.86
C VAL A 86 -11.98 14.40 -11.82
N TRP A 87 -12.17 14.11 -13.11
CA TRP A 87 -11.15 14.28 -14.15
C TRP A 87 -10.62 15.71 -14.22
N ALA A 88 -11.48 16.70 -14.09
CA ALA A 88 -11.09 18.11 -14.16
C ALA A 88 -10.27 18.58 -12.95
N ARG A 89 -10.40 17.93 -11.79
CA ARG A 89 -9.77 18.34 -10.52
C ARG A 89 -8.63 17.44 -10.07
N ARG A 90 -8.46 16.28 -10.70
CA ARG A 90 -7.37 15.36 -10.35
C ARG A 90 -6.02 16.05 -10.55
N LEU A 91 -5.08 15.72 -9.69
CA LEU A 91 -3.72 16.17 -9.85
C LEU A 91 -3.04 15.38 -10.96
N GLN A 92 -2.08 16.03 -11.62
CA GLN A 92 -1.19 15.37 -12.57
C GLN A 92 0.07 14.95 -11.82
N MET A 93 0.51 13.71 -12.03
CA MET A 93 1.73 13.22 -11.39
C MET A 93 2.98 13.86 -12.01
N VAL A 94 4.01 13.93 -11.18
CA VAL A 94 5.35 14.36 -11.53
C VAL A 94 6.26 13.16 -11.31
N GLU A 95 7.21 12.92 -12.19
CA GLU A 95 8.20 11.85 -12.05
C GLU A 95 9.58 12.48 -11.89
N ARG A 96 10.29 12.12 -10.81
CA ARG A 96 11.70 12.41 -10.68
C ARG A 96 12.49 11.39 -11.50
N VAL A 97 13.27 11.89 -12.45
CA VAL A 97 14.17 11.06 -13.24
C VAL A 97 15.32 10.61 -12.36
N SER A 98 15.56 9.30 -12.33
CA SER A 98 16.71 8.69 -11.66
C SER A 98 17.63 8.04 -12.68
N LYS A 99 18.94 8.12 -12.43
CA LYS A 99 19.95 7.35 -13.19
C LYS A 99 19.81 5.84 -13.07
N VAL A 100 19.10 5.35 -12.06
CA VAL A 100 18.87 3.90 -11.89
C VAL A 100 18.08 3.32 -13.07
N ASP A 101 17.22 4.12 -13.70
CA ASP A 101 16.41 3.69 -14.85
C ASP A 101 17.03 4.01 -16.22
N ASP A 102 18.04 4.89 -16.26
CA ASP A 102 18.75 5.31 -17.48
C ASP A 102 20.15 5.87 -17.12
N GLU A 103 21.17 5.00 -17.16
CA GLU A 103 22.56 5.35 -16.83
C GLU A 103 23.14 6.46 -17.72
N ALA A 104 22.60 6.68 -18.92
CA ALA A 104 23.03 7.72 -19.85
C ALA A 104 22.34 9.07 -19.61
N SER A 105 21.38 9.14 -18.67
CA SER A 105 20.58 10.33 -18.42
C SER A 105 21.41 11.46 -17.80
N THR A 106 21.49 12.59 -18.51
CA THR A 106 22.03 13.87 -18.01
C THR A 106 21.02 14.65 -17.16
N THR A 107 19.89 14.02 -16.80
CA THR A 107 18.74 14.67 -16.17
C THR A 107 18.41 14.11 -14.78
N ASP A 108 19.34 13.40 -14.17
CA ASP A 108 19.21 12.87 -12.81
C ASP A 108 18.71 13.93 -11.81
N GLY A 109 17.72 13.55 -11.01
CA GLY A 109 17.07 14.42 -10.03
C GLY A 109 16.13 15.47 -10.63
N LYS A 110 16.08 15.65 -11.96
CA LYS A 110 15.10 16.54 -12.61
C LYS A 110 13.70 15.92 -12.57
N ALA A 111 12.68 16.77 -12.67
CA ALA A 111 11.29 16.38 -12.64
C ALA A 111 10.64 16.55 -14.02
N ARG A 112 9.78 15.61 -14.42
CA ARG A 112 8.93 15.73 -15.63
C ARG A 112 7.47 15.48 -15.30
N LEU A 113 6.57 16.09 -16.08
CA LEU A 113 5.14 15.82 -15.97
C LEU A 113 4.83 14.46 -16.58
N VAL A 114 4.08 13.66 -15.83
CA VAL A 114 3.56 12.38 -16.28
C VAL A 114 2.35 12.62 -17.19
N ALA A 115 2.28 11.90 -18.30
CA ALA A 115 1.14 12.00 -19.21
C ALA A 115 -0.16 11.61 -18.50
N ARG A 116 -1.19 12.42 -18.72
CA ARG A 116 -2.45 12.41 -17.95
C ARG A 116 -3.23 11.09 -18.01
N ASP A 117 -2.98 10.29 -19.04
CA ASP A 117 -3.60 9.03 -19.42
C ASP A 117 -2.75 7.80 -19.06
N LYS A 118 -1.44 7.98 -18.88
CA LYS A 118 -0.49 6.86 -18.76
C LYS A 118 -0.53 6.18 -17.40
N ASP A 119 -0.87 6.91 -16.32
CA ASP A 119 -0.67 6.41 -14.95
C ASP A 119 -1.91 6.56 -14.03
N THR A 120 -3.12 6.65 -14.57
CA THR A 120 -4.35 6.58 -13.74
C THR A 120 -4.80 5.13 -13.49
N TYR A 121 -3.86 4.21 -13.29
CA TYR A 121 -4.17 2.83 -12.96
C TYR A 121 -4.61 2.73 -11.50
N GLY A 122 -5.80 2.16 -11.26
CA GLY A 122 -6.35 1.98 -9.93
C GLY A 122 -7.27 3.11 -9.47
N LEU A 123 -7.27 3.36 -8.15
CA LEU A 123 -8.21 4.27 -7.51
C LEU A 123 -7.75 5.73 -7.61
N THR A 124 -8.57 6.59 -8.22
CA THR A 124 -8.47 8.04 -8.01
C THR A 124 -9.32 8.42 -6.81
N CYS A 125 -8.73 9.08 -5.81
CA CYS A 125 -9.42 9.43 -4.57
C CYS A 125 -8.94 10.78 -4.04
N SER A 126 -9.83 11.52 -3.37
CA SER A 126 -9.46 12.73 -2.64
C SER A 126 -9.04 12.40 -1.20
N ILE A 127 -8.16 13.21 -0.61
CA ILE A 127 -7.79 13.07 0.81
C ILE A 127 -9.01 13.19 1.72
N SER A 128 -9.98 14.06 1.39
CA SER A 128 -11.22 14.21 2.14
C SER A 128 -12.09 12.95 2.11
N ASP A 129 -12.10 12.20 0.99
CA ASP A 129 -12.84 10.94 0.91
C ASP A 129 -12.11 9.81 1.62
N LEU A 130 -10.76 9.75 1.54
CA LEU A 130 -9.98 8.83 2.38
C LEU A 130 -10.22 9.08 3.87
N ALA A 131 -10.25 10.34 4.32
CA ALA A 131 -10.56 10.67 5.70
C ALA A 131 -11.94 10.16 6.15
N ARG A 132 -12.95 10.16 5.26
CA ARG A 132 -14.26 9.55 5.56
C ARG A 132 -14.16 8.04 5.71
N LEU A 133 -13.42 7.36 4.82
CA LEU A 133 -13.21 5.91 4.89
C LEU A 133 -12.52 5.50 6.20
N PHE A 134 -11.38 6.11 6.51
CA PHE A 134 -10.64 5.82 7.74
C PHE A 134 -11.44 6.20 8.99
N GLY A 135 -12.14 7.34 8.96
CA GLY A 135 -13.04 7.76 10.03
C GLY A 135 -14.16 6.75 10.29
N ASP A 136 -14.76 6.18 9.23
CA ASP A 136 -15.79 5.15 9.36
C ASP A 136 -15.24 3.83 9.91
N ILE A 137 -14.09 3.36 9.40
CA ILE A 137 -13.45 2.11 9.85
C ILE A 137 -13.10 2.15 11.34
N MET A 138 -12.60 3.29 11.84
CA MET A 138 -12.26 3.48 13.25
C MET A 138 -13.48 3.80 14.13
N SER A 139 -14.64 4.10 13.53
CA SER A 139 -15.84 4.48 14.28
C SER A 139 -16.46 3.27 15.00
N PRO A 140 -16.96 3.44 16.25
CA PRO A 140 -17.79 2.43 16.90
C PRO A 140 -19.10 2.18 16.12
N ASP A 141 -19.57 3.17 15.36
CA ASP A 141 -20.77 3.11 14.52
C ASP A 141 -20.39 3.01 13.02
N CYS A 142 -19.43 2.14 12.69
CA CYS A 142 -18.96 1.91 11.33
C CYS A 142 -20.11 1.47 10.42
N LYS A 143 -20.30 2.22 9.33
CA LYS A 143 -21.38 1.97 8.35
C LYS A 143 -21.02 0.84 7.40
N LEU A 144 -19.73 0.70 7.06
CA LEU A 144 -19.27 -0.31 6.11
C LEU A 144 -19.23 -1.72 6.71
N LEU A 145 -18.63 -1.84 7.91
CA LEU A 145 -18.38 -3.11 8.59
C LEU A 145 -19.10 -3.11 9.93
N GLN A 146 -20.38 -3.44 9.90
CA GLN A 146 -21.26 -3.38 11.08
C GLN A 146 -20.90 -4.41 12.16
N ARG A 147 -20.20 -5.48 11.78
CA ARG A 147 -19.75 -6.55 12.68
C ARG A 147 -18.41 -6.19 13.30
N GLN A 148 -18.34 -6.23 14.63
CA GLN A 148 -17.13 -5.88 15.39
C GLN A 148 -15.95 -6.77 14.98
N GLU A 149 -16.18 -8.07 14.86
CA GLU A 149 -15.17 -9.05 14.52
C GLU A 149 -14.54 -8.78 13.14
N HIS A 150 -15.30 -8.23 12.18
CA HIS A 150 -14.75 -7.86 10.86
C HIS A 150 -13.85 -6.62 10.94
N ARG A 151 -14.21 -5.66 11.81
CA ARG A 151 -13.38 -4.47 12.05
C ARG A 151 -12.11 -4.81 12.81
N ASP A 152 -12.19 -5.78 13.73
CA ASP A 152 -11.03 -6.24 14.49
C ASP A 152 -9.94 -6.83 13.59
N LEU A 153 -10.29 -7.43 12.44
CA LEU A 153 -9.31 -7.95 11.47
C LEU A 153 -8.37 -6.88 10.90
N PHE A 154 -8.77 -5.60 10.91
CA PHE A 154 -7.89 -4.50 10.50
C PHE A 154 -6.75 -4.27 11.49
N PHE A 155 -6.90 -4.69 12.75
CA PHE A 155 -5.98 -4.40 13.85
C PHE A 155 -5.50 -5.67 14.59
N THR A 156 -5.80 -6.84 14.06
CA THR A 156 -5.46 -8.14 14.68
C THR A 156 -4.38 -8.84 13.87
N PRO A 157 -3.28 -9.31 14.49
CA PRO A 157 -2.23 -10.05 13.78
C PRO A 157 -2.80 -11.30 13.10
N GLN A 158 -2.47 -11.50 11.83
CA GLN A 158 -2.96 -12.63 11.01
C GLN A 158 -1.88 -13.70 10.78
N LEU A 159 -0.62 -13.43 11.13
CA LEU A 159 0.46 -14.41 11.04
C LEU A 159 0.79 -14.95 12.42
N THR A 160 0.94 -16.27 12.54
CA THR A 160 1.37 -16.93 13.78
C THR A 160 2.75 -16.43 14.19
N PRO A 161 2.91 -15.81 15.37
CA PRO A 161 4.21 -15.31 15.83
C PRO A 161 5.27 -16.41 15.82
N GLY A 162 6.40 -16.11 15.16
CA GLY A 162 7.52 -17.04 14.99
C GLY A 162 7.32 -18.15 13.95
N GLY A 163 6.14 -18.26 13.33
CA GLY A 163 5.90 -19.20 12.22
C GLY A 163 6.59 -18.79 10.91
N ASN A 164 6.61 -19.69 9.93
CA ASN A 164 7.34 -19.50 8.67
C ASN A 164 6.93 -18.21 7.93
N ALA A 165 5.63 -17.97 7.75
CA ALA A 165 5.14 -16.74 7.12
C ALA A 165 5.53 -15.46 7.89
N HIS A 166 5.48 -15.50 9.23
CA HIS A 166 5.90 -14.35 10.04
C HIS A 166 7.40 -14.10 9.93
N GLN A 167 8.23 -15.15 9.88
CA GLN A 167 9.66 -15.00 9.66
C GLN A 167 9.97 -14.47 8.26
N SER A 168 9.25 -14.91 7.22
CA SER A 168 9.37 -14.36 5.86
C SER A 168 9.00 -12.88 5.80
N LEU A 169 7.92 -12.46 6.49
CA LEU A 169 7.54 -11.06 6.60
C LEU A 169 8.71 -10.21 7.15
N LEU A 170 9.33 -10.66 8.24
CA LEU A 170 10.39 -9.93 8.92
C LEU A 170 11.73 -9.96 8.18
N ALA A 171 11.97 -11.00 7.37
CA ALA A 171 13.20 -11.16 6.59
C ALA A 171 13.30 -10.14 5.44
N GLU A 172 12.17 -9.71 4.88
CA GLU A 172 12.12 -8.72 3.81
C GLU A 172 11.84 -7.33 4.38
N THR A 173 12.89 -6.51 4.45
CA THR A 173 12.83 -5.18 5.08
C THR A 173 11.84 -4.22 4.43
N THR A 174 11.54 -4.36 3.14
CA THR A 174 10.56 -3.49 2.45
C THR A 174 9.14 -3.63 3.00
N ASN A 175 8.80 -4.76 3.63
CA ASN A 175 7.47 -5.01 4.22
C ASN A 175 7.13 -4.07 5.40
N TYR A 176 8.12 -3.42 6.00
CA TYR A 176 7.93 -2.47 7.10
C TYR A 176 8.86 -1.24 7.03
N GLY A 177 9.94 -1.33 6.26
CA GLY A 177 10.97 -0.31 6.12
C GLY A 177 10.46 0.99 5.51
N PHE A 178 9.30 0.97 4.87
CA PHE A 178 8.62 2.19 4.42
C PHE A 178 8.26 3.14 5.58
N LEU A 179 8.23 2.67 6.83
CA LEU A 179 8.05 3.51 8.02
C LEU A 179 9.35 4.12 8.55
N LEU A 180 10.48 3.85 7.90
CA LEU A 180 11.81 4.30 8.32
C LEU A 180 12.47 5.16 7.24
N PRO A 181 13.43 6.03 7.61
CA PRO A 181 14.20 6.79 6.64
C PRO A 181 15.01 5.88 5.71
N LEU A 182 15.04 6.23 4.42
CA LEU A 182 15.81 5.55 3.38
C LEU A 182 17.21 6.15 3.22
N GLU A 183 18.16 5.32 2.78
CA GLU A 183 19.53 5.75 2.48
C GLU A 183 19.56 6.90 1.46
N GLN A 184 20.40 7.91 1.70
CA GLN A 184 20.41 9.18 0.95
C GLN A 184 21.45 9.27 -0.16
N ASP A 185 22.17 8.19 -0.43
CA ASP A 185 23.23 8.13 -1.44
C ASP A 185 22.71 8.13 -2.88
N VAL A 186 21.42 7.86 -3.07
CA VAL A 186 20.73 7.80 -4.37
C VAL A 186 19.40 8.57 -4.34
N SER A 187 18.83 8.83 -5.52
CA SER A 187 17.53 9.51 -5.64
C SER A 187 16.33 8.62 -5.31
N ILE A 188 16.47 7.31 -5.52
CA ILE A 188 15.48 6.26 -5.21
C ILE A 188 16.19 5.14 -4.45
N SER A 189 15.67 4.73 -3.30
CA SER A 189 16.27 3.65 -2.50
C SER A 189 15.19 2.80 -1.84
N HIS A 190 15.34 1.48 -1.86
CA HIS A 190 14.49 0.59 -1.06
C HIS A 190 15.19 0.19 0.25
N LYS A 191 16.38 0.75 0.52
CA LYS A 191 17.20 0.43 1.68
C LYS A 191 16.91 1.40 2.81
N VAL A 192 16.56 0.86 3.96
CA VAL A 192 16.47 1.61 5.22
C VAL A 192 17.85 2.08 5.65
N SER A 193 17.93 3.29 6.23
CA SER A 193 19.21 3.95 6.61
C SER A 193 19.95 3.26 7.77
N TRP A 194 19.38 2.23 8.38
CA TRP A 194 19.94 1.55 9.55
C TRP A 194 19.41 0.12 9.63
N ALA A 195 20.27 -0.78 10.10
CA ALA A 195 19.90 -2.17 10.32
C ALA A 195 19.11 -2.31 11.63
N LEU A 196 18.00 -3.06 11.59
CA LEU A 196 17.24 -3.44 12.78
C LEU A 196 17.80 -4.74 13.33
N THR A 197 18.39 -4.69 14.53
CA THR A 197 18.82 -5.89 15.25
C THR A 197 18.51 -5.72 16.74
N PRO A 198 17.59 -6.52 17.31
CA PRO A 198 16.80 -7.57 16.67
C PRO A 198 15.79 -7.02 15.62
N PRO A 199 15.17 -7.88 14.80
CA PRO A 199 14.05 -7.48 13.93
C PRO A 199 12.92 -6.80 14.73
N PRO A 200 12.15 -5.90 14.10
CA PRO A 200 11.06 -5.21 14.77
C PRO A 200 9.90 -6.16 15.08
N ALA A 201 9.15 -5.86 16.15
CA ALA A 201 7.93 -6.53 16.54
C ALA A 201 6.78 -6.05 15.65
N ILE A 202 6.63 -6.70 14.49
CA ILE A 202 5.66 -6.37 13.46
C ILE A 202 4.96 -7.62 12.96
N ASN A 203 3.65 -7.50 12.73
CA ASN A 203 2.84 -8.54 12.09
C ASN A 203 2.08 -7.97 10.88
N TRP A 204 1.25 -8.78 10.24
CA TRP A 204 0.37 -8.36 9.15
C TRP A 204 -1.10 -8.49 9.55
N THR A 205 -1.93 -7.57 9.07
CA THR A 205 -3.39 -7.55 9.31
C THR A 205 -4.14 -7.73 7.99
N ALA A 206 -5.48 -7.69 8.03
CA ALA A 206 -6.26 -7.60 6.79
C ALA A 206 -6.03 -6.28 6.01
N ALA A 207 -5.32 -5.30 6.58
CA ALA A 207 -5.15 -3.96 6.01
C ALA A 207 -3.69 -3.56 5.73
N GLY A 208 -2.71 -4.14 6.41
CA GLY A 208 -1.30 -3.76 6.30
C GLY A 208 -0.46 -4.22 7.48
N ALA A 209 0.75 -3.67 7.57
CA ALA A 209 1.70 -3.95 8.65
C ALA A 209 1.17 -3.42 9.99
N LEU A 210 1.26 -4.22 11.05
CA LEU A 210 0.86 -3.88 12.41
C LEU A 210 2.08 -3.76 13.31
N ILE A 211 2.19 -2.65 14.02
CA ILE A 211 3.21 -2.42 15.04
C ILE A 211 2.77 -3.06 16.36
N GLU A 212 3.50 -4.06 16.84
CA GLU A 212 3.11 -4.83 18.03
C GLU A 212 3.73 -4.32 19.34
N GLU A 213 4.81 -3.52 19.25
CA GLU A 213 5.50 -2.93 20.40
C GLU A 213 5.93 -1.48 20.16
N ASP A 214 5.84 -0.66 21.20
CA ASP A 214 6.34 0.72 21.17
C ASP A 214 7.86 0.74 20.96
N ASN A 215 8.34 1.73 20.22
CA ASN A 215 9.77 1.94 19.93
C ASN A 215 10.46 0.79 19.17
N THR A 216 9.72 -0.20 18.67
CA THR A 216 10.28 -1.30 17.87
C THR A 216 10.81 -0.82 16.51
N LEU A 217 10.31 0.33 16.05
CA LEU A 217 10.84 1.13 14.96
C LEU A 217 11.48 2.41 15.56
N PRO A 218 12.74 2.37 16.00
CA PRO A 218 13.45 3.54 16.53
C PRO A 218 13.29 4.82 15.69
N GLY A 219 13.03 5.94 16.37
CA GLY A 219 12.89 7.24 15.72
C GLY A 219 11.61 7.43 14.90
N SER A 220 10.73 6.43 14.77
CA SER A 220 9.45 6.59 14.05
C SER A 220 8.39 7.34 14.86
N GLY A 221 8.42 7.22 16.20
CA GLY A 221 7.38 7.78 17.08
C GLY A 221 6.00 7.12 16.93
N ILE A 222 5.90 6.06 16.14
CA ILE A 222 4.65 5.34 15.86
C ILE A 222 4.31 4.44 17.06
N PRO A 223 3.12 4.57 17.67
CA PRO A 223 2.76 3.77 18.83
C PRO A 223 2.38 2.34 18.45
N LYS A 224 2.47 1.43 19.42
CA LYS A 224 1.88 0.08 19.38
C LYS A 224 0.41 0.13 18.96
N GLY A 225 -0.03 -0.91 18.25
CA GLY A 225 -1.41 -1.04 17.75
C GLY A 225 -1.68 -0.23 16.49
N THR A 226 -0.66 0.44 15.94
CA THR A 226 -0.77 1.19 14.69
C THR A 226 -0.65 0.24 13.51
N VAL A 227 -1.58 0.37 12.57
CA VAL A 227 -1.60 -0.33 11.30
C VAL A 227 -1.20 0.65 10.21
N ALA A 228 -0.32 0.23 9.32
CA ALA A 228 0.25 1.09 8.30
C ALA A 228 0.40 0.38 6.97
N PHE A 229 0.35 1.18 5.91
CA PHE A 229 0.69 0.75 4.57
C PHE A 229 1.12 1.96 3.75
N GLU A 230 1.66 1.69 2.59
CA GLU A 230 2.11 2.70 1.66
C GLU A 230 1.59 2.45 0.25
N GLY A 231 1.85 3.37 -0.65
CA GLY A 231 1.56 3.19 -2.06
C GLY A 231 2.21 4.26 -2.91
N GLN A 232 2.35 3.96 -4.20
CA GLN A 232 2.64 4.99 -5.18
C GLN A 232 1.47 6.00 -5.23
N PRO A 233 1.72 7.29 -5.49
CA PRO A 233 3.01 7.95 -5.72
C PRO A 233 3.58 8.61 -4.44
N ASN A 234 4.29 7.85 -3.60
CA ASN A 234 4.77 8.27 -2.26
C ASN A 234 3.63 8.72 -1.32
N ILE A 235 2.74 7.78 -1.04
CA ILE A 235 1.67 7.90 -0.04
C ILE A 235 2.01 6.94 1.10
N ILE A 236 1.98 7.44 2.34
CA ILE A 236 2.08 6.60 3.54
C ILE A 236 0.93 6.98 4.46
N TRP A 237 0.21 5.98 4.96
CA TRP A 237 -0.81 6.18 5.97
C TRP A 237 -0.57 5.26 7.16
N THR A 238 -0.99 5.73 8.32
CA THR A 238 -0.95 5.00 9.59
C THR A 238 -2.27 5.23 10.30
N MET A 239 -2.84 4.22 10.94
CA MET A 239 -4.06 4.35 11.73
C MET A 239 -3.96 3.55 13.02
N ASN A 240 -4.44 4.13 14.11
CA ASN A 240 -4.45 3.51 15.42
C ASN A 240 -5.84 3.69 16.04
N ARG A 241 -6.54 2.57 16.24
CA ARG A 241 -7.90 2.57 16.76
C ARG A 241 -7.97 3.02 18.22
N GLU A 242 -7.02 2.60 19.06
CA GLU A 242 -6.99 2.97 20.48
C GLU A 242 -6.77 4.47 20.67
N LYS A 243 -5.93 5.07 19.82
CA LYS A 243 -5.73 6.52 19.79
C LYS A 243 -6.87 7.26 19.07
N GLY A 244 -7.67 6.57 18.26
CA GLY A 244 -8.70 7.16 17.42
C GLY A 244 -8.12 8.15 16.41
N ARG A 245 -6.96 7.82 15.82
CA ARG A 245 -6.21 8.71 14.92
C ARG A 245 -5.72 7.96 13.68
N MET A 246 -5.70 8.69 12.57
CA MET A 246 -5.01 8.31 11.35
C MET A 246 -4.14 9.50 10.92
N MET A 247 -2.91 9.19 10.50
CA MET A 247 -2.01 10.14 9.87
C MET A 247 -1.79 9.70 8.43
N LEU A 248 -1.91 10.63 7.49
CA LEU A 248 -1.70 10.37 6.07
C LEU A 248 -0.79 11.44 5.49
N PHE A 249 0.27 11.00 4.85
CA PHE A 249 1.09 11.80 3.96
C PHE A 249 0.87 11.31 2.54
N GLY A 250 0.62 12.20 1.59
CA GLY A 250 0.38 11.82 0.21
C GLY A 250 0.88 12.85 -0.76
N THR A 251 1.58 12.39 -1.80
CA THR A 251 2.07 13.24 -2.88
C THR A 251 1.51 12.80 -4.24
N GLN A 252 2.05 13.38 -5.30
CA GLN A 252 1.85 12.97 -6.69
C GLN A 252 3.21 12.78 -7.37
N LEU A 253 4.23 12.37 -6.60
CA LEU A 253 5.60 12.19 -7.07
C LEU A 253 5.90 10.71 -7.30
N LEU A 254 6.36 10.39 -8.51
CA LEU A 254 6.92 9.11 -8.89
C LEU A 254 8.46 9.20 -8.96
N PRO A 255 9.15 8.04 -8.87
CA PRO A 255 8.61 6.74 -8.48
C PRO A 255 8.34 6.68 -6.97
N GLY A 256 7.69 5.60 -6.52
CA GLY A 256 7.67 5.28 -5.10
C GLY A 256 9.10 5.15 -4.55
N TYR A 257 9.28 5.36 -3.25
CA TYR A 257 10.59 5.37 -2.61
C TYR A 257 11.55 6.46 -3.15
N ASP A 258 10.99 7.57 -3.65
CA ASP A 258 11.77 8.79 -3.86
C ASP A 258 12.32 9.24 -2.51
N VAL A 259 13.64 9.20 -2.34
CA VAL A 259 14.28 9.34 -1.02
C VAL A 259 13.88 10.65 -0.33
N LYS A 260 13.74 11.74 -1.09
CA LYS A 260 13.38 13.04 -0.52
C LYS A 260 11.92 13.08 -0.08
N ALA A 261 11.00 12.60 -0.92
CA ALA A 261 9.58 12.57 -0.56
C ALA A 261 9.30 11.57 0.56
N HIS A 262 9.93 10.39 0.53
CA HIS A 262 9.79 9.36 1.54
C HIS A 262 10.31 9.82 2.90
N ASN A 263 11.53 10.36 2.96
CA ASN A 263 12.09 10.83 4.24
C ASN A 263 11.32 12.02 4.80
N LEU A 264 10.73 12.86 3.93
CA LEU A 264 9.77 13.88 4.35
C LEU A 264 8.49 13.26 4.93
N ALA A 265 7.96 12.20 4.31
CA ALA A 265 6.79 11.48 4.81
C ALA A 265 7.03 10.86 6.19
N VAL A 266 8.16 10.19 6.39
CA VAL A 266 8.54 9.58 7.68
C VAL A 266 8.72 10.65 8.76
N ASN A 267 9.38 11.77 8.46
CA ASN A 267 9.52 12.89 9.41
C ASN A 267 8.16 13.49 9.76
N PHE A 268 7.29 13.69 8.75
CA PHE A 268 5.92 14.15 9.00
C PHE A 268 5.15 13.19 9.93
N LEU A 269 5.24 11.88 9.71
CA LEU A 269 4.58 10.89 10.54
C LEU A 269 5.11 10.91 11.99
N TYR A 270 6.43 11.02 12.17
CA TYR A 270 7.03 11.18 13.50
C TYR A 270 6.47 12.39 14.24
N ASP A 271 6.49 13.57 13.60
CA ASP A 271 6.00 14.80 14.23
C ASP A 271 4.48 14.74 14.46
N ALA A 272 3.72 14.14 13.54
CA ALA A 272 2.27 13.98 13.66
C ALA A 272 1.90 13.07 14.84
N TRP A 273 2.53 11.89 14.97
CA TRP A 273 2.28 11.00 16.10
C TRP A 273 2.75 11.60 17.43
N LYS A 274 3.87 12.30 17.45
CA LYS A 274 4.35 13.00 18.64
C LYS A 274 3.41 14.13 19.09
N THR A 275 2.79 14.81 18.15
CA THR A 275 1.93 15.98 18.43
C THR A 275 0.49 15.60 18.72
N PHE A 276 -0.05 14.60 18.01
CA PHE A 276 -1.49 14.29 17.99
C PHE A 276 -1.84 12.86 18.44
N GLY A 277 -0.83 12.03 18.74
CA GLY A 277 -0.97 10.60 19.12
C GLY A 277 -1.14 10.32 20.61
#